data_AF-M2A4B3-F1
#
_entry.id   AF-M2A4B3-F1
#
_cell.length_a   1.000
_cell.length_b   1.000
_cell.length_c   1.000
_cell.angle_alpha   90.00
_cell.angle_beta   90.00
_cell.angle_gamma   90.00
#
_symmetry.space_group_name_H-M   'P 1'
#
loop_
_entity.id
_entity.type
_entity.pdbx_description
1 polymer ?
#
loop_
_entity_poly.entity_id
_entity_poly.type
_entity_poly.pdbx_seq_one_letter_code
_entity_poly.pdbx_strand_id
1 'polypeptide(L)'
;MSKFASILLLILVGCGSSGSPAIPPTEDDFVKNENGVGTAKVFGIHFRVDVDSNGASTKDSIKANFVSPEESHATKQFSFGDEITIQLDSVNESEVKFVLNTQDFGNLKVGDEVVIDDKRNVKVNGTARPSNDSDQSTIIP
;
A
#
# COMPACT_ATOMS: atom_id res chain seq x y z
N MET A 1 19.14 -53.88 39.03
CA MET A 1 18.17 -53.73 37.93
C MET A 1 17.58 -52.33 38.02
N SER A 2 18.10 -51.41 37.21
CA SER A 2 17.71 -50.00 37.21
C SER A 2 16.36 -49.84 36.52
N LYS A 3 15.37 -49.29 37.22
CA LYS A 3 14.04 -49.02 36.67
C LYS A 3 14.05 -47.66 35.99
N PHE A 4 13.99 -47.69 34.66
CA PHE A 4 13.32 -46.67 33.83
C PHE A 4 11.91 -46.43 34.43
N ALA A 5 11.30 -45.25 34.42
CA ALA A 5 11.28 -44.26 33.37
C ALA A 5 11.00 -42.87 33.95
N SER A 6 11.61 -41.89 33.28
CA SER A 6 11.57 -40.47 33.59
C SER A 6 10.17 -39.87 33.51
N ILE A 7 9.81 -39.15 34.56
CA ILE A 7 8.84 -38.06 34.53
C ILE A 7 9.44 -36.96 33.64
N LEU A 8 8.79 -36.62 32.54
CA LEU A 8 8.93 -35.29 31.94
C LEU A 8 7.65 -34.92 31.18
N LEU A 9 6.69 -34.41 31.93
CA LEU A 9 5.57 -33.62 31.43
C LEU A 9 5.97 -32.16 31.62
N LEU A 10 6.40 -31.46 30.56
CA LEU A 10 6.51 -30.00 30.56
C LEU A 10 6.04 -29.39 29.23
N ILE A 11 4.75 -29.01 29.24
CA ILE A 11 4.19 -27.70 28.87
C ILE A 11 4.87 -26.87 27.76
N LEU A 12 4.14 -26.77 26.65
CA LEU A 12 3.75 -25.54 25.93
C LEU A 12 4.59 -24.27 26.20
N VAL A 13 5.50 -23.98 25.27
CA VAL A 13 5.82 -22.62 24.83
C VAL A 13 5.69 -22.68 23.30
N GLY A 14 4.63 -22.18 22.69
CA GLY A 14 4.26 -20.77 22.75
C GLY A 14 5.19 -19.94 21.86
N CYS A 15 5.39 -20.35 20.60
CA CYS A 15 5.90 -19.44 19.57
C CYS A 15 4.73 -19.11 18.63
N GLY A 16 3.84 -18.27 19.12
CA GLY A 16 2.96 -17.50 18.26
C GLY A 16 3.79 -16.38 17.65
N SER A 17 4.60 -16.70 16.63
CA SER A 17 5.03 -15.68 15.70
C SER A 17 3.79 -15.36 14.88
N SER A 18 3.06 -14.32 15.30
CA SER A 18 2.14 -13.57 14.45
C SER A 18 3.00 -12.97 13.34
N GLY A 19 3.41 -13.80 12.38
CA GLY A 19 4.04 -13.35 11.16
C GLY A 19 2.98 -12.55 10.45
N SER A 20 3.14 -11.22 10.43
CA SER A 20 2.35 -10.36 9.58
C SER A 20 2.48 -10.89 8.15
N PRO A 21 1.40 -11.40 7.54
CA PRO A 21 1.39 -11.78 6.14
C PRO A 21 1.86 -10.61 5.28
N ALA A 22 2.59 -10.92 4.21
CA ALA A 22 2.85 -9.94 3.17
C ALA A 22 1.61 -9.81 2.29
N ILE A 23 1.30 -8.60 1.78
CA ILE A 23 0.35 -8.45 0.68
C ILE A 23 1.04 -8.98 -0.58
N PRO A 24 0.62 -10.11 -1.17
CA PRO A 24 1.20 -10.56 -2.42
C PRO A 24 0.87 -9.53 -3.52
N PRO A 25 1.77 -9.24 -4.47
CA PRO A 25 1.37 -8.53 -5.69
C PRO A 25 0.23 -9.31 -6.35
N THR A 26 -0.92 -8.66 -6.53
CA THR A 26 -2.09 -9.33 -7.11
C THR A 26 -1.91 -9.45 -8.62
N GLU A 27 -2.26 -10.62 -9.19
CA GLU A 27 -2.30 -10.84 -10.66
C GLU A 27 -3.21 -9.82 -11.38
N ASP A 28 -4.04 -9.11 -10.62
CA ASP A 28 -4.98 -8.07 -11.05
C ASP A 28 -4.39 -6.64 -11.02
N ASP A 29 -3.11 -6.46 -10.72
CA ASP A 29 -2.55 -5.11 -10.68
C ASP A 29 -2.48 -4.49 -12.09
N PHE A 30 -3.17 -3.37 -12.30
CA PHE A 30 -3.18 -2.66 -13.58
C PHE A 30 -3.22 -1.15 -13.40
N VAL A 31 -2.79 -0.44 -14.44
CA VAL A 31 -2.93 1.01 -14.57
C VAL A 31 -3.34 1.30 -16.01
N LYS A 32 -4.42 2.05 -16.19
CA LYS A 32 -4.92 2.44 -17.52
C LYS A 32 -5.46 3.86 -17.48
N ASN A 33 -5.48 4.50 -18.65
CA ASN A 33 -6.01 5.84 -18.82
C ASN A 33 -6.88 5.85 -20.07
N GLU A 34 -8.16 6.15 -19.90
CA GLU A 34 -9.16 6.15 -20.97
C GLU A 34 -10.10 7.35 -20.79
N ASN A 35 -10.26 8.16 -21.85
CA ASN A 35 -11.22 9.26 -21.91
C ASN A 35 -11.10 10.29 -20.76
N GLY A 36 -9.87 10.67 -20.37
CA GLY A 36 -9.65 11.63 -19.29
C GLY A 36 -9.87 11.06 -17.88
N VAL A 37 -9.95 9.73 -17.76
CA VAL A 37 -10.04 9.02 -16.47
C VAL A 37 -8.93 7.99 -16.37
N GLY A 38 -8.01 8.21 -15.42
CA GLY A 38 -7.04 7.24 -14.96
C GLY A 38 -7.71 6.25 -14.01
N THR A 39 -7.49 4.96 -14.23
CA THR A 39 -7.90 3.92 -13.29
C THR A 39 -6.73 2.98 -13.01
N ALA A 40 -6.57 2.61 -11.74
CA ALA A 40 -5.59 1.62 -11.34
C ALA A 40 -6.17 0.70 -10.28
N LYS A 41 -5.73 -0.56 -10.30
CA LYS A 41 -5.89 -1.49 -9.19
C LYS A 41 -4.49 -1.88 -8.77
N VAL A 42 -4.12 -1.58 -7.53
CA VAL A 42 -2.77 -1.87 -7.01
C VAL A 42 -2.89 -2.32 -5.57
N PHE A 43 -2.32 -3.48 -5.22
CA PHE A 43 -2.49 -4.10 -3.90
C PHE A 43 -3.98 -4.25 -3.50
N GLY A 44 -4.85 -4.52 -4.48
CA GLY A 44 -6.30 -4.61 -4.25
C GLY A 44 -6.99 -3.28 -3.88
N ILE A 45 -6.32 -2.14 -4.01
CA ILE A 45 -6.90 -0.79 -3.83
C ILE A 45 -7.27 -0.24 -5.20
N HIS A 46 -8.47 0.33 -5.30
CA HIS A 46 -9.00 0.85 -6.55
C HIS A 46 -8.82 2.36 -6.61
N PHE A 47 -8.09 2.86 -7.59
CA PHE A 47 -7.89 4.27 -7.85
C PHE A 47 -8.70 4.71 -9.06
N ARG A 48 -9.41 5.83 -8.93
CA ARG A 48 -10.00 6.59 -10.02
C ARG A 48 -9.48 8.01 -9.95
N VAL A 49 -8.91 8.48 -11.04
CA VAL A 49 -8.21 9.75 -11.10
C VAL A 49 -8.68 10.52 -12.32
N ASP A 50 -9.12 11.76 -12.14
CA ASP A 50 -9.40 12.64 -13.27
C ASP A 50 -8.06 13.16 -13.84
N VAL A 51 -7.84 12.90 -15.13
CA VAL A 51 -6.56 13.12 -15.81
C VAL A 51 -6.79 13.95 -17.06
N ASP A 52 -5.91 14.91 -17.27
CA ASP A 52 -5.91 15.87 -18.37
C ASP A 52 -5.05 15.41 -19.56
N SER A 53 -4.16 14.46 -19.32
CA SER A 53 -3.21 13.93 -20.28
C SER A 53 -3.45 12.45 -20.59
N ASN A 54 -3.18 12.06 -21.83
CA ASN A 54 -3.30 10.68 -22.29
C ASN A 54 -1.98 9.95 -22.04
N GLY A 55 -1.78 9.47 -20.81
CA GLY A 55 -0.61 8.70 -20.42
C GLY A 55 -0.85 7.94 -19.13
N ALA A 56 -0.38 6.70 -19.08
CA ALA A 56 -0.30 5.90 -17.86
C ALA A 56 1.01 5.13 -17.89
N SER A 57 1.73 5.13 -16.78
CA SER A 57 2.97 4.38 -16.65
C SER A 57 3.12 3.80 -15.26
N THR A 58 3.89 2.72 -15.15
CA THR A 58 4.34 2.16 -13.89
C THR A 58 5.85 2.35 -13.85
N LYS A 59 6.37 3.04 -12.82
CA LYS A 59 7.79 3.43 -12.79
C LYS A 59 8.66 2.53 -11.92
N ASP A 60 8.08 1.65 -11.10
CA ASP A 60 8.88 0.81 -10.20
C ASP A 60 8.97 -0.67 -10.56
N SER A 61 10.18 -1.15 -10.24
CA SER A 61 10.70 -2.49 -10.41
C SER A 61 10.02 -3.43 -9.43
N ILE A 62 9.46 -4.52 -9.91
CA ILE A 62 9.18 -5.69 -9.09
C ILE A 62 10.56 -6.23 -8.63
N LYS A 63 11.14 -5.69 -7.55
CA LYS A 63 11.97 -6.53 -6.68
C LYS A 63 11.04 -7.47 -5.90
N ALA A 64 10.25 -8.26 -6.61
CA ALA A 64 9.86 -9.58 -6.10
C ALA A 64 11.12 -10.44 -6.24
N ASN A 65 12.14 -10.12 -5.45
CA ASN A 65 13.08 -11.15 -5.09
C ASN A 65 12.22 -12.17 -4.34
N PHE A 66 12.31 -13.44 -4.76
CA PHE A 66 11.71 -14.60 -4.11
C PHE A 66 12.36 -14.85 -2.72
N VAL A 67 12.53 -13.80 -1.92
CA VAL A 67 13.04 -13.83 -0.54
C VAL A 67 11.87 -13.81 0.43
N SER A 68 12.14 -14.35 1.62
CA SER A 68 11.17 -14.59 2.67
C SER A 68 10.28 -13.36 2.94
N PRO A 69 8.98 -13.55 3.21
CA PRO A 69 7.98 -12.48 3.38
C PRO A 69 8.32 -11.41 4.43
N GLU A 70 9.21 -11.75 5.35
CA GLU A 70 9.70 -10.93 6.47
C GLU A 70 10.58 -9.74 6.01
N GLU A 71 11.03 -9.76 4.75
CA GLU A 71 11.94 -8.76 4.15
C GLU A 71 11.27 -7.89 3.06
N SER A 72 9.99 -8.10 2.78
CA SER A 72 9.29 -7.50 1.64
C SER A 72 8.70 -6.12 1.99
N HIS A 73 9.54 -5.08 2.03
CA HIS A 73 9.11 -3.67 1.94
C HIS A 73 8.65 -3.37 0.50
N ALA A 74 7.51 -3.93 0.09
CA ALA A 74 7.02 -3.77 -1.27
C ALA A 74 6.52 -2.33 -1.51
N THR A 75 7.22 -1.62 -2.39
CA THR A 75 6.80 -0.30 -2.90
C THR A 75 6.29 -0.45 -4.33
N LYS A 76 5.18 0.21 -4.65
CA LYS A 76 4.66 0.34 -6.01
C LYS A 76 4.43 1.82 -6.33
N GLN A 77 5.03 2.27 -7.42
CA GLN A 77 4.82 3.60 -7.96
C GLN A 77 4.23 3.53 -9.36
N PHE A 78 3.18 4.31 -9.59
CA PHE A 78 2.55 4.48 -10.88
C PHE A 78 2.15 5.93 -11.12
N SER A 79 1.99 6.29 -12.38
CA SER A 79 1.66 7.65 -12.77
C SER A 79 0.56 7.70 -13.82
N PHE A 80 -0.20 8.79 -13.79
CA PHE A 80 -1.08 9.21 -14.86
C PHE A 80 -0.55 10.52 -15.43
N GLY A 81 -0.10 10.46 -16.67
CA GLY A 81 0.67 11.54 -17.28
C GLY A 81 1.95 11.88 -16.51
N ASP A 82 2.37 13.13 -16.65
CA ASP A 82 3.54 13.68 -15.94
C ASP A 82 3.15 14.36 -14.61
N GLU A 83 1.86 14.58 -14.37
CA GLU A 83 1.38 15.41 -13.26
C GLU A 83 0.99 14.62 -12.02
N ILE A 84 0.67 13.33 -12.16
CA ILE A 84 0.12 12.52 -11.07
C ILE A 84 1.02 11.32 -10.87
N THR A 85 1.69 11.29 -9.73
CA THR A 85 2.46 10.14 -9.26
C THR A 85 1.85 9.64 -7.96
N ILE A 86 1.51 8.36 -7.94
CA ILE A 86 1.02 7.65 -6.76
C ILE A 86 2.10 6.64 -6.36
N GLN A 87 2.49 6.68 -5.10
CA GLN A 87 3.39 5.71 -4.48
C GLN A 87 2.66 5.03 -3.31
N LEU A 88 2.76 3.71 -3.28
CA LEU A 88 2.22 2.86 -2.24
C LEU A 88 3.37 2.08 -1.59
N ASP A 89 3.59 2.29 -0.30
CA ASP A 89 4.60 1.56 0.47
C ASP A 89 3.89 0.60 1.43
N SER A 90 4.16 -0.70 1.34
CA SER A 90 3.58 -1.67 2.27
C SER A 90 3.97 -1.35 3.71
N VAL A 91 2.97 -1.21 4.59
CA VAL A 91 3.15 -1.03 6.04
C VAL A 91 3.01 -2.38 6.73
N ASN A 92 1.98 -3.14 6.37
CA ASN A 92 1.72 -4.50 6.84
C ASN A 92 0.87 -5.29 5.81
N GLU A 93 0.29 -6.41 6.26
CA GLU A 93 -0.53 -7.36 5.50
C GLU A 93 -1.81 -6.80 4.88
N SER A 94 -2.26 -5.65 5.36
CA SER A 94 -3.56 -5.10 5.02
C SER A 94 -3.50 -3.60 4.78
N GLU A 95 -2.38 -2.96 5.10
CA GLU A 95 -2.20 -1.52 5.02
C GLU A 95 -1.00 -1.13 4.17
N VAL A 96 -1.20 -0.10 3.34
CA VAL A 96 -0.15 0.55 2.56
C VAL A 96 -0.18 2.05 2.83
N LYS A 97 0.98 2.68 2.96
CA LYS A 97 1.11 4.12 3.01
C LYS A 97 0.85 4.69 1.63
N PHE A 98 -0.03 5.68 1.54
CA PHE A 98 -0.42 6.33 0.29
C PHE A 98 0.20 7.72 0.18
N VAL A 99 1.00 7.89 -0.86
CA VAL A 99 1.64 9.16 -1.21
C VAL A 99 1.19 9.58 -2.61
N LEU A 100 0.68 10.81 -2.73
CA LEU A 100 0.28 11.43 -4.00
C LEU A 100 1.14 12.66 -4.23
N ASN A 101 1.89 12.70 -5.34
CA ASN A 101 2.77 13.82 -5.70
C ASN A 101 3.65 14.26 -4.52
N THR A 102 4.30 13.30 -3.86
CA THR A 102 5.13 13.48 -2.66
C THR A 102 4.39 13.82 -1.37
N GLN A 103 3.07 14.08 -1.42
CA GLN A 103 2.28 14.36 -0.23
C GLN A 103 1.74 13.09 0.43
N ASP A 104 1.85 13.01 1.75
CA ASP A 104 1.39 11.88 2.56
C ASP A 104 -0.13 12.00 2.84
N PHE A 105 -0.90 10.97 2.50
CA PHE A 105 -2.35 10.88 2.77
C PHE A 105 -2.69 9.74 3.75
N GLY A 106 -1.70 9.24 4.49
CA GLY A 106 -1.83 8.19 5.49
C GLY A 106 -1.97 6.80 4.88
N ASN A 107 -2.48 5.87 5.69
CA ASN A 107 -2.62 4.47 5.30
C ASN A 107 -3.95 4.23 4.57
N LEU A 108 -3.89 3.36 3.56
CA LEU A 108 -5.03 2.75 2.88
C LEU A 108 -5.07 1.27 3.20
N LYS A 109 -6.27 0.69 3.11
CA LYS A 109 -6.50 -0.75 3.30
C LYS A 109 -6.81 -1.42 1.98
N VAL A 110 -6.43 -2.69 1.86
CA VAL A 110 -6.88 -3.54 0.75
C VAL A 110 -8.42 -3.47 0.63
N GLY A 111 -8.92 -3.19 -0.57
CA GLY A 111 -10.35 -2.99 -0.83
C GLY A 111 -10.84 -1.54 -0.75
N ASP A 112 -9.99 -0.59 -0.34
CA ASP A 112 -10.34 0.84 -0.38
C ASP A 112 -10.51 1.33 -1.83
N GLU A 113 -11.44 2.27 -2.01
CA GLU A 113 -11.62 3.05 -3.23
C GLU A 113 -11.10 4.47 -3.00
N VAL A 114 -10.17 4.90 -3.85
CA VAL A 114 -9.57 6.23 -3.84
C VAL A 114 -9.99 6.98 -5.09
N VAL A 115 -10.61 8.14 -4.89
CA VAL A 115 -10.96 9.07 -5.97
C VAL A 115 -10.13 10.34 -5.83
N ILE A 116 -9.44 10.71 -6.90
CA ILE A 116 -8.64 11.94 -6.99
C ILE A 116 -9.23 12.80 -8.09
N ASP A 117 -9.75 13.97 -7.74
CA ASP A 117 -10.36 14.88 -8.72
C ASP A 117 -9.31 15.72 -9.48
N ASP A 118 -9.79 16.50 -10.45
CA ASP A 118 -8.99 17.41 -11.28
C ASP A 118 -8.22 18.45 -10.47
N LYS A 119 -8.72 18.81 -9.29
CA LYS A 119 -8.09 19.72 -8.31
C LYS A 119 -7.18 19.00 -7.31
N ARG A 120 -6.94 17.71 -7.50
CA ARG A 120 -6.11 16.84 -6.64
C ARG A 120 -6.67 16.67 -5.22
N ASN A 121 -7.97 16.87 -5.02
CA ASN A 121 -8.63 16.50 -3.77
C ASN A 121 -8.78 14.99 -3.72
N VAL A 122 -8.43 14.39 -2.58
CA VAL A 122 -8.53 12.96 -2.36
C VAL A 122 -9.80 12.63 -1.59
N LYS A 123 -10.51 11.59 -2.05
CA LYS A 123 -11.56 10.91 -1.29
C LYS A 123 -11.21 9.43 -1.16
N VAL A 124 -11.37 8.89 0.04
CA VAL A 124 -11.23 7.46 0.32
C VAL A 124 -12.57 6.93 0.78
N ASN A 125 -13.12 5.94 0.07
CA ASN A 125 -14.45 5.38 0.31
C ASN A 125 -15.53 6.48 0.41
N GLY A 126 -15.44 7.49 -0.49
CA GLY A 126 -16.36 8.63 -0.54
C GLY A 126 -16.10 9.74 0.48
N THR A 127 -15.20 9.54 1.46
CA THR A 127 -14.90 10.54 2.49
C THR A 127 -13.67 11.36 2.10
N ALA A 128 -13.76 12.69 2.14
CA ALA A 128 -12.63 13.58 1.85
C ALA A 128 -11.46 13.30 2.80
N ARG A 129 -10.24 13.28 2.26
CA ARG A 129 -9.02 13.00 3.01
C ARG A 129 -7.98 14.11 2.75
N PRO A 130 -7.63 14.93 3.76
CA PRO A 130 -6.56 15.91 3.64
C PRO A 130 -5.19 15.22 3.65
N SER A 131 -4.16 15.92 3.15
CA SER A 131 -2.77 15.46 3.32
C SER A 131 -2.30 15.70 4.76
N ASN A 132 -1.51 14.77 5.29
CA ASN A 132 -0.89 14.88 6.61
C ASN A 132 0.18 15.99 6.65
N ASP A 133 0.64 16.46 5.49
CA ASP A 133 1.62 17.55 5.38
C ASP A 133 1.01 18.93 5.63
N SER A 134 -0.33 19.05 5.55
CA SER A 134 -1.03 20.31 5.74
C SER A 134 -1.01 20.84 7.18
N ASP A 135 -0.58 20.02 8.16
CA ASP A 135 -0.41 20.40 9.57
C ASP A 135 0.97 21.02 9.90
N GLN A 136 1.92 21.10 8.95
CA GLN A 136 3.25 21.67 9.23
C GLN A 136 3.43 23.15 8.85
N SER A 137 2.39 23.83 8.35
CA SER A 137 2.48 25.25 7.98
C SER A 137 1.93 26.19 9.07
N THR A 138 2.33 26.02 10.35
CA THR A 138 2.01 27.03 11.37
C THR A 138 3.02 27.16 12.51
N ILE A 139 4.32 27.42 12.27
CA ILE A 139 5.14 28.14 13.27
C ILE A 139 6.28 28.91 12.58
N ILE A 140 6.11 30.21 12.25
CA ILE A 140 7.09 31.33 12.37
C ILE A 140 6.26 32.64 12.34
N PRO A 141 6.36 33.59 13.30
CA PRO A 141 7.58 34.25 13.79
C PRO A 141 8.07 33.82 15.17
#